data_AF-A0A2U8P0P0-F1
#
_entry.id   AF-A0A2U8P0P0-F1
#
_cell.length_a   1.000
_cell.length_b   1.000
_cell.length_c   1.000
_cell.angle_alpha   90.00
_cell.angle_beta   90.00
_cell.angle_gamma   90.00
#
_symmetry.space_group_name_H-M   'P 1'
#
loop_
_entity.id
_entity.type
_entity.pdbx_description
1 polymer ?
#
loop_
_entity_poly.entity_id
_entity_poly.type
_entity_poly.pdbx_seq_one_letter_code
_entity_poly.pdbx_strand_id
1 'polypeptide(L)'
;MIKEGRKAYRDYHLDRHRFLQYGQDVIVFPWSGARLAQTMVLALRREGAKASIENFAVFVEKTSAADLKDLLVAIKEQGLPETDELAREARQLQSDRFDRYLIPYHQRLAFSRRFLVREGFAELIDDLLAADAVTVG
;
A
#
# COMPACT_ATOMS: atom_id res chain seq x y z
N MET A 1 18.62 -14.53 -10.39
CA MET A 1 17.64 -13.59 -9.82
C MET A 1 16.32 -13.50 -10.62
N ILE A 2 16.33 -13.23 -11.95
CA ILE A 2 15.08 -13.10 -12.73
C ILE A 2 14.35 -14.46 -12.91
N LYS A 3 15.09 -15.58 -12.96
CA LYS A 3 14.50 -16.92 -13.12
C LYS A 3 13.75 -17.36 -11.85
N GLU A 4 14.33 -17.11 -10.69
CA GLU A 4 13.74 -17.42 -9.38
C GLU A 4 12.49 -16.57 -9.13
N GLY A 5 12.53 -15.27 -9.44
CA GLY A 5 11.35 -14.39 -9.34
C GLY A 5 10.20 -14.84 -10.27
N ARG A 6 10.50 -15.18 -11.53
CA ARG A 6 9.49 -15.74 -12.45
C ARG A 6 8.96 -17.11 -12.04
N LYS A 7 9.76 -17.89 -11.32
CA LYS A 7 9.32 -19.16 -10.74
C LYS A 7 8.35 -18.89 -9.59
N ALA A 8 8.74 -18.08 -8.60
CA ALA A 8 7.87 -17.72 -7.47
C ALA A 8 6.54 -17.07 -7.92
N TYR A 9 6.58 -16.17 -8.91
CA TYR A 9 5.36 -15.57 -9.47
C TYR A 9 4.36 -16.62 -9.99
N ARG A 10 4.88 -17.65 -10.69
CA ARG A 10 4.07 -18.73 -11.24
C ARG A 10 3.64 -19.73 -10.16
N ASP A 11 4.56 -20.11 -9.28
CA ASP A 11 4.33 -21.10 -8.23
C ASP A 11 3.26 -20.61 -7.23
N TYR A 12 3.21 -19.31 -6.94
CA TYR A 12 2.20 -18.71 -6.07
C TYR A 12 1.02 -18.09 -6.84
N HIS A 13 0.93 -18.29 -8.15
CA HIS A 13 -0.10 -17.72 -9.04
C HIS A 13 -0.43 -16.25 -8.70
N LEU A 14 0.60 -15.39 -8.61
CA LEU A 14 0.44 -14.00 -8.18
C LEU A 14 -0.31 -13.13 -9.22
N ASP A 15 -0.61 -13.71 -10.39
CA ASP A 15 -1.57 -13.17 -11.35
C ASP A 15 -3.01 -13.19 -10.80
N ARG A 16 -3.33 -14.16 -9.93
CA ARG A 16 -4.65 -14.36 -9.30
C ARG A 16 -4.67 -14.07 -7.81
N HIS A 17 -3.56 -14.37 -7.12
CA HIS A 17 -3.43 -14.15 -5.69
C HIS A 17 -2.70 -12.84 -5.44
N ARG A 18 -3.41 -11.90 -4.82
CA ARG A 18 -2.87 -10.57 -4.50
C ARG A 18 -2.29 -10.51 -3.09
N PHE A 19 -2.58 -11.49 -2.25
CA PHE A 19 -2.10 -11.60 -0.88
C PHE A 19 -1.25 -12.84 -0.71
N LEU A 20 -0.09 -12.66 -0.10
CA LEU A 20 0.80 -13.73 0.28
C LEU A 20 1.01 -13.67 1.80
N GLN A 21 0.47 -14.65 2.53
CA GLN A 21 0.73 -14.80 3.96
C GLN A 21 2.13 -15.39 4.14
N TYR A 22 3.00 -14.67 4.82
CA TYR A 22 4.37 -15.08 5.13
C TYR A 22 4.60 -15.02 6.64
N GLY A 23 4.47 -16.17 7.31
CA GLY A 23 4.48 -16.20 8.77
C GLY A 23 3.38 -15.31 9.37
N GLN A 24 3.79 -14.34 10.19
CA GLN A 24 2.88 -13.35 10.81
C GLN A 24 2.71 -12.06 9.99
N ASP A 25 3.25 -12.00 8.79
CA ASP A 25 3.21 -10.82 7.93
C ASP A 25 2.47 -11.12 6.63
N VAL A 26 2.02 -10.08 5.96
CA VAL A 26 1.34 -10.19 4.67
C VAL A 26 2.05 -9.34 3.63
N ILE A 27 2.33 -9.95 2.48
CA ILE A 27 2.78 -9.24 1.29
C ILE A 27 1.59 -9.06 0.36
N VAL A 28 1.23 -7.82 0.07
CA VAL A 28 0.22 -7.45 -0.90
C VAL A 28 0.89 -7.05 -2.20
N PHE A 29 0.43 -7.62 -3.29
CA PHE A 29 0.84 -7.22 -4.63
C PHE A 29 -0.31 -6.45 -5.28
N PRO A 30 -0.35 -5.11 -5.16
CA PRO A 30 -1.45 -4.33 -5.72
C PRO A 30 -1.44 -4.32 -7.26
N TRP A 31 -0.29 -4.60 -7.88
CA TRP A 31 -0.05 -4.49 -9.33
C TRP A 31 -0.54 -3.15 -9.92
N SER A 32 -0.49 -2.12 -9.08
CA SER A 32 -0.87 -0.75 -9.40
C SER A 32 0.37 0.10 -9.64
N GLY A 33 0.16 1.34 -10.11
CA GLY A 33 1.24 2.33 -10.14
C GLY A 33 1.78 2.66 -8.74
N ALA A 34 3.02 3.14 -8.68
CA ALA A 34 3.71 3.44 -7.42
C ALA A 34 2.95 4.43 -6.51
N ARG A 35 2.26 5.41 -7.10
CA ARG A 35 1.43 6.37 -6.33
C ARG A 35 0.27 5.70 -5.62
N LEU A 36 -0.41 4.76 -6.28
CA LEU A 36 -1.50 3.99 -5.66
C LEU A 36 -0.99 3.10 -4.54
N ALA A 37 0.16 2.44 -4.74
CA ALA A 37 0.80 1.64 -3.68
C ALA A 37 1.17 2.52 -2.47
N GLN A 38 1.70 3.72 -2.70
CA GLN A 38 2.02 4.68 -1.63
C GLN A 38 0.77 5.20 -0.92
N THR A 39 -0.30 5.53 -1.66
CA THR A 39 -1.61 5.84 -1.07
C THR A 39 -2.07 4.70 -0.16
N MET A 40 -2.00 3.44 -0.63
CA MET A 40 -2.40 2.26 0.15
C MET A 40 -1.60 2.13 1.43
N VAL A 41 -0.27 2.29 1.39
CA VAL A 41 0.57 2.25 2.59
C VAL A 41 0.16 3.30 3.61
N LEU A 42 -0.13 4.53 3.18
CA LEU A 42 -0.55 5.58 4.10
C LEU A 42 -1.97 5.35 4.63
N ALA A 43 -2.89 4.83 3.81
CA ALA A 43 -4.24 4.48 4.25
C ALA A 43 -4.21 3.37 5.32
N LEU A 44 -3.39 2.34 5.12
CA LEU A 44 -3.21 1.27 6.10
C LEU A 44 -2.59 1.78 7.40
N ARG A 45 -1.61 2.69 7.32
CA ARG A 45 -1.00 3.31 8.51
C ARG A 45 -1.97 4.17 9.31
N ARG A 46 -2.88 4.88 8.62
CA ARG A 46 -3.94 5.65 9.27
C ARG A 46 -4.81 4.77 10.18
N GLU A 47 -5.10 3.56 9.73
CA GLU A 47 -5.86 2.57 10.51
C GLU A 47 -4.97 1.77 11.50
N GLY A 48 -3.72 2.20 11.72
CA GLY A 48 -2.81 1.64 12.72
C GLY A 48 -1.93 0.48 12.23
N ALA A 49 -2.04 0.07 10.97
CA ALA A 49 -1.22 -1.01 10.44
C ALA A 49 0.23 -0.58 10.17
N LYS A 50 1.17 -1.51 10.37
CA LYS A 50 2.59 -1.30 10.05
C LYS A 50 2.87 -1.69 8.61
N ALA A 51 2.56 -0.77 7.69
CA ALA A 51 2.76 -0.97 6.26
C ALA A 51 4.03 -0.29 5.72
N SER A 52 4.71 -0.89 4.75
CA SER A 52 5.80 -0.30 3.94
C SER A 52 5.68 -0.70 2.47
N ILE A 53 6.35 0.07 1.59
CA ILE A 53 6.56 -0.35 0.20
C ILE A 53 7.88 -1.11 0.13
N GLU A 54 7.83 -2.31 -0.43
CA GLU A 54 9.01 -3.11 -0.79
C GLU A 54 9.00 -3.34 -2.30
N ASN A 55 9.72 -2.48 -3.04
CA ASN A 55 9.73 -2.41 -4.50
C ASN A 55 8.32 -2.21 -5.10
N PHE A 56 7.67 -3.28 -5.56
CA PHE A 56 6.35 -3.28 -6.20
C PHE A 56 5.27 -3.90 -5.32
N ALA A 57 5.62 -4.32 -4.10
CA ALA A 57 4.72 -4.90 -3.13
C ALA A 57 4.53 -3.97 -1.93
N VAL A 58 3.43 -4.18 -1.22
CA VAL A 58 3.18 -3.58 0.09
C VAL A 58 3.34 -4.65 1.15
N PHE A 59 4.25 -4.42 2.08
CA PHE A 59 4.49 -5.31 3.21
C PHE A 59 3.73 -4.80 4.41
N VAL A 60 2.99 -5.68 5.09
CA VAL A 60 2.24 -5.37 6.30
C VAL A 60 2.66 -6.32 7.41
N GLU A 61 3.25 -5.76 8.46
CA GLU A 61 3.77 -6.54 9.58
C GLU A 61 2.65 -6.97 10.54
N LYS A 62 2.83 -8.15 11.16
CA LYS A 62 2.02 -8.64 12.30
C LYS A 62 0.52 -8.65 12.02
N THR A 63 0.13 -9.13 10.85
CA THR A 63 -1.27 -9.23 10.42
C THR A 63 -1.53 -10.54 9.67
N SER A 64 -2.79 -10.94 9.59
CA SER A 64 -3.23 -12.02 8.71
C SER A 64 -3.89 -11.45 7.45
N ALA A 65 -3.94 -12.25 6.38
CA ALA A 65 -4.62 -11.84 5.16
C ALA A 65 -6.12 -11.57 5.38
N ALA A 66 -6.75 -12.24 6.36
CA ALA A 66 -8.14 -11.98 6.75
C ALA A 66 -8.27 -10.61 7.44
N ASP A 67 -7.46 -10.35 8.47
CA ASP A 67 -7.50 -9.06 9.19
C ASP A 67 -7.17 -7.89 8.26
N LEU A 68 -6.24 -8.09 7.31
CA LEU A 68 -5.90 -7.08 6.32
C LEU A 68 -7.06 -6.81 5.35
N LYS A 69 -7.83 -7.84 4.96
CA LYS A 69 -9.04 -7.65 4.16
C LYS A 69 -10.11 -6.89 4.93
N ASP A 70 -10.32 -7.21 6.20
CA ASP A 70 -11.26 -6.47 7.06
C ASP A 70 -10.84 -5.00 7.18
N LEU A 71 -9.54 -4.73 7.30
CA LEU A 71 -8.99 -3.37 7.30
C LEU A 71 -9.25 -2.64 5.98
N LEU A 72 -9.10 -3.31 4.84
CA LEU A 72 -9.40 -2.73 3.52
C LEU A 72 -10.89 -2.42 3.37
N VAL A 73 -11.78 -3.26 3.90
CA VAL A 73 -13.22 -2.99 3.97
C VAL A 73 -13.48 -1.72 4.79
N ALA A 74 -12.89 -1.62 5.99
CA ALA A 74 -13.05 -0.43 6.84
C ALA A 74 -12.55 0.85 6.14
N ILE A 75 -11.40 0.80 5.46
CA ILE A 75 -10.88 1.93 4.67
C ILE A 75 -11.86 2.32 3.56
N LYS A 76 -12.45 1.34 2.87
CA LYS A 76 -13.43 1.58 1.81
C LYS A 76 -14.69 2.26 2.35
N GLU A 77 -15.21 1.78 3.48
CA GLU A 77 -16.42 2.32 4.11
C GLU A 77 -16.23 3.74 4.66
N GLN A 78 -15.08 4.02 5.28
CA GLN A 78 -14.74 5.36 5.77
C GLN A 78 -14.44 6.34 4.64
N GLY A 79 -13.97 5.83 3.50
CA GLY A 79 -13.48 6.62 2.38
C GLY A 79 -12.09 7.21 2.62
N LEU A 80 -11.38 7.46 1.51
CA LEU A 80 -10.06 8.05 1.56
C LEU A 80 -10.16 9.57 1.80
N PRO A 81 -9.44 10.13 2.79
CA PRO A 81 -9.39 11.57 3.00
C PRO A 81 -8.70 12.27 1.81
N GLU A 82 -8.68 13.60 1.83
CA GLU A 82 -7.86 14.35 0.89
C GLU A 82 -6.38 13.94 1.02
N THR A 83 -5.66 13.93 -0.10
CA THR A 83 -4.33 13.34 -0.15
C THR A 83 -3.32 14.11 0.71
N ASP A 84 -3.50 15.40 0.94
CA ASP A 84 -2.64 16.22 1.81
C ASP A 84 -2.92 15.99 3.30
N GLU A 85 -4.14 15.58 3.65
CA GLU A 85 -4.45 15.06 4.98
C GLU A 85 -3.88 13.65 5.16
N LEU A 86 -4.00 12.77 4.16
CA LEU A 86 -3.37 11.45 4.18
C LEU A 86 -1.85 11.51 4.32
N ALA A 87 -1.22 12.54 3.76
CA ALA A 87 0.23 12.74 3.84
C ALA A 87 0.74 12.89 5.30
N ARG A 88 -0.14 13.16 6.27
CA ARG A 88 0.22 13.19 7.71
C ARG A 88 0.78 11.86 8.20
N GLU A 89 0.43 10.75 7.56
CA GLU A 89 0.90 9.39 7.90
C GLU A 89 2.28 9.06 7.29
N ALA A 90 2.85 9.98 6.50
CA ALA A 90 4.17 9.81 5.93
C ALA A 90 5.25 9.97 7.01
N ARG A 91 6.18 9.02 7.08
CA ARG A 91 7.35 9.10 7.98
C ARG A 91 8.28 10.26 7.65
N GLN A 92 8.32 10.67 6.37
CA GLN A 92 9.13 11.76 5.86
C GLN A 92 8.38 12.46 4.72
N LEU A 93 8.20 13.77 4.84
CA LEU A 93 7.54 14.61 3.83
C LEU A 93 8.54 15.22 2.84
N GLN A 94 9.79 15.41 3.26
CA GLN A 94 10.83 16.01 2.43
C GLN A 94 11.38 14.98 1.46
N SER A 95 11.00 15.11 0.18
CA SER A 95 11.38 14.21 -0.90
C SER A 95 12.37 14.85 -1.88
N ASP A 96 12.42 16.18 -1.92
CA ASP A 96 13.32 16.98 -2.72
C ASP A 96 14.24 17.83 -1.85
N ARG A 97 15.37 18.26 -2.44
CA ARG A 97 16.36 19.13 -1.78
C ARG A 97 15.73 20.43 -1.26
N PHE A 98 14.74 20.96 -1.97
CA PHE A 98 14.13 22.24 -1.64
C PHE A 98 12.92 22.13 -0.70
N ASP A 99 12.38 20.94 -0.45
CA ASP A 99 11.23 20.74 0.44
C ASP A 99 11.53 21.18 1.88
N ARG A 100 12.81 21.16 2.28
CA ARG A 100 13.27 21.63 3.59
C ARG A 100 13.00 23.11 3.87
N TYR A 101 12.79 23.91 2.82
CA TYR A 101 12.51 25.34 2.94
C TYR A 101 11.01 25.66 2.95
N LEU A 102 10.16 24.66 2.74
CA LEU A 102 8.71 24.81 2.78
C LEU A 102 8.20 24.76 4.22
N ILE A 103 7.18 25.56 4.53
CA ILE A 103 6.43 25.40 5.78
C ILE A 103 5.70 24.04 5.81
N PRO A 104 5.35 23.50 6.98
CA PRO A 104 4.79 22.14 7.10
C PRO A 104 3.59 21.84 6.21
N TYR A 105 2.67 22.80 6.03
CA TYR A 105 1.53 22.64 5.12
C TYR A 105 1.98 22.44 3.66
N HIS A 106 2.94 23.24 3.19
CA HIS A 106 3.45 23.13 1.82
C HIS A 106 4.30 21.88 1.61
N GLN A 107 4.99 21.38 2.64
CA GLN A 107 5.65 20.07 2.59
C GLN A 107 4.64 18.95 2.37
N ARG A 108 3.52 18.95 3.11
CA ARG A 108 2.43 17.98 2.92
C ARG A 108 1.83 18.07 1.52
N LEU A 109 1.53 19.28 1.05
CA LEU A 109 0.95 19.50 -0.27
C LEU A 109 1.90 19.04 -1.40
N ALA A 110 3.19 19.34 -1.29
CA ALA A 110 4.20 18.91 -2.26
C ALA A 110 4.35 17.38 -2.30
N PHE A 111 4.50 16.75 -1.12
CA PHE A 111 4.56 15.29 -0.99
C PHE A 111 3.31 14.64 -1.60
N SER A 112 2.15 15.14 -1.20
CA SER A 112 0.84 14.64 -1.63
C SER A 112 0.70 14.64 -3.15
N ARG A 113 0.99 15.76 -3.81
CA ARG A 113 0.92 15.88 -5.27
C ARG A 113 1.89 14.96 -6.00
N ARG A 114 3.05 14.69 -5.42
CA ARG A 114 4.10 13.87 -6.03
C ARG A 114 3.84 12.38 -5.88
N PHE A 115 3.35 11.95 -4.71
CA PHE A 115 3.34 10.53 -4.34
C PHE A 115 1.97 9.92 -4.12
N LEU A 116 0.92 10.73 -3.93
CA LEU A 116 -0.40 10.23 -3.57
C LEU A 116 -1.39 10.50 -4.69
N VAL A 117 -2.42 9.68 -4.77
CA VAL A 117 -3.50 9.75 -5.76
C VAL A 117 -4.77 9.17 -5.13
N ARG A 118 -5.94 9.71 -5.45
CA ARG A 118 -7.24 9.17 -4.99
C ARG A 118 -7.93 8.37 -6.09
N GLU A 119 -7.77 8.84 -7.32
CA GLU A 119 -8.30 8.22 -8.52
C GLU A 119 -7.76 6.79 -8.64
N GLY A 120 -8.65 5.82 -8.84
CA GLY A 120 -8.30 4.41 -8.93
C GLY A 120 -8.12 3.69 -7.58
N PHE A 121 -8.20 4.40 -6.44
CA PHE A 121 -7.96 3.78 -5.14
C PHE A 121 -9.12 2.87 -4.70
N ALA A 122 -10.36 3.27 -4.97
CA ALA A 122 -11.53 2.44 -4.65
C ALA A 122 -11.54 1.16 -5.51
N GLU A 123 -11.23 1.29 -6.80
CA GLU A 123 -11.11 0.17 -7.73
C GLU A 123 -9.97 -0.78 -7.32
N LEU A 124 -8.83 -0.23 -6.87
CA LEU A 124 -7.74 -1.04 -6.32
C LEU A 124 -8.20 -1.85 -5.11
N ILE A 125 -8.95 -1.26 -4.17
CA ILE A 125 -9.46 -2.01 -3.02
C ILE A 125 -10.41 -3.11 -3.49
N ASP A 126 -11.28 -2.85 -4.47
CA ASP A 126 -12.21 -3.84 -4.98
C ASP A 126 -11.51 -5.02 -5.65
N ASP A 127 -10.50 -4.74 -6.47
CA ASP A 127 -9.64 -5.76 -7.09
C ASP A 127 -8.90 -6.60 -6.04
N LEU A 128 -8.46 -5.98 -4.94
CA LEU A 128 -7.81 -6.69 -3.84
C LEU A 128 -8.83 -7.54 -3.07
N LEU A 129 -9.98 -7.01 -2.71
CA LEU A 129 -10.99 -7.76 -1.95
C LEU A 129 -11.54 -8.96 -2.74
N ALA A 130 -11.62 -8.85 -4.07
CA ALA A 130 -12.00 -9.95 -4.96
C ALA A 130 -10.90 -11.04 -5.12
N ALA A 131 -9.66 -10.76 -4.71
CA ALA A 131 -8.55 -11.68 -4.87
C ALA A 131 -8.37 -12.64 -3.69
N ASP A 132 -7.92 -13.86 -3.98
CA ASP A 132 -7.63 -14.87 -2.98
C ASP A 132 -6.23 -14.67 -2.35
N ALA A 133 -6.05 -15.22 -1.14
CA ALA A 133 -4.78 -15.24 -0.44
C ALA A 133 -4.10 -16.61 -0.56
N VAL A 134 -2.77 -16.62 -0.64
CA VAL A 134 -1.94 -17.84 -0.59
C VAL A 134 -1.04 -17.80 0.63
N THR A 135 -0.94 -18.92 1.33
CA THR A 135 -0.02 -19.06 2.46
C THR A 135 1.28 -19.71 2.02
N VAL A 136 2.40 -19.10 2.39
CA VAL A 136 3.74 -19.66 2.20
C VAL A 136 4.21 -20.21 3.54
N GLY A 137 4.42 -21.54 3.57
CA GLY A 137 5.01 -22.26 4.70
C GLY A 137 6.52 -22.35 4.59
#